data_AF-A0A9W7ZAW3-F1
#
_entry.id   AF-A0A9W7ZAW3-F1
#
_cell.length_a   1.000
_cell.length_b   1.000
_cell.length_c   1.000
_cell.angle_alpha   90.00
_cell.angle_beta   90.00
_cell.angle_gamma   90.00
#
_symmetry.space_group_name_H-M   'P 1'
#
loop_
_entity.id
_entity.type
_entity.pdbx_description
1 polymer ?
#
loop_
_entity_poly.entity_id
_entity_poly.type
_entity_poly.pdbx_seq_one_letter_code
_entity_poly.pdbx_strand_id
1 'polypeptide(L)'
;ASNRVGYFYIIHVLLGLYAISLGQFAASWTPNDIVASMINPIFTTMATLFAGAFIPYASLPLWWRRWMYHISPFRYPMEGIIANDLHDFPIRCRPKEFYIFEPPAGSTCGQYAGSWISGASGYIENMDASSSCRYFQYKVGDEYTQTLDWDFVHRWRNFLIFLGFTFFDIGIIILMN
;
A
#
# COMPACT_ATOMS: atom_id res chain seq x y z
N ALA A 1 15.02 9.10 -10.13
CA ALA A 1 14.24 10.17 -9.45
C ALA A 1 13.15 10.78 -10.35
N SER A 2 13.47 11.35 -11.52
CA SER A 2 12.50 12.08 -12.37
C SER A 2 11.21 11.29 -12.73
N ASN A 3 11.33 10.03 -13.17
CA ASN A 3 10.17 9.20 -13.53
C ASN A 3 9.24 8.87 -12.35
N ARG A 4 9.74 8.84 -11.11
CA ARG A 4 8.96 8.51 -9.91
C ARG A 4 8.07 9.68 -9.50
N VAL A 5 8.61 10.89 -9.56
CA VAL A 5 7.87 12.13 -9.28
C VAL A 5 6.77 12.36 -10.32
N GLY A 6 7.07 12.09 -11.59
CA GLY A 6 6.07 12.19 -12.66
C GLY A 6 4.90 11.24 -12.46
N TYR A 7 5.18 9.98 -12.12
CA TYR A 7 4.14 9.00 -11.82
C TYR A 7 3.29 9.41 -10.60
N PHE A 8 3.95 9.80 -9.50
CA PHE A 8 3.29 10.28 -8.29
C PHE A 8 2.34 11.45 -8.60
N TYR A 9 2.81 12.44 -9.36
CA TYR A 9 2.02 13.61 -9.74
C TYR A 9 0.80 13.24 -10.58
N ILE A 10 0.96 12.39 -11.60
CA ILE A 10 -0.15 11.96 -12.47
C ILE A 10 -1.22 11.21 -11.66
N ILE A 11 -0.81 10.29 -10.78
CA ILE A 11 -1.76 9.60 -9.90
C ILE A 11 -2.45 10.56 -8.94
N HIS A 12 -1.74 11.55 -8.39
CA HIS A 12 -2.34 12.56 -7.50
C HIS A 12 -3.39 13.41 -8.20
N VAL A 13 -3.10 13.86 -9.43
CA VAL A 13 -4.08 14.59 -10.24
C VAL A 13 -5.29 13.71 -10.54
N LEU A 14 -5.08 12.45 -10.93
CA LEU A 14 -6.16 11.50 -11.19
C LEU A 14 -6.99 11.20 -9.95
N LEU A 15 -6.36 11.10 -8.77
CA LEU A 15 -7.05 10.92 -7.49
C LEU A 15 -7.95 12.12 -7.16
N GLY A 16 -7.50 13.34 -7.45
CA GLY A 16 -8.32 14.54 -7.32
C GLY A 16 -9.53 14.52 -8.25
N LEU A 17 -9.34 14.15 -9.52
CA LEU A 17 -10.43 14.00 -10.49
C LEU A 17 -11.44 12.92 -10.06
N TYR A 18 -10.93 11.78 -9.58
CA TYR A 18 -11.74 10.69 -9.06
C TYR A 18 -12.55 11.10 -7.81
N ALA A 19 -11.95 11.86 -6.89
CA ALA A 19 -12.67 12.34 -5.71
C ALA A 19 -13.85 13.26 -6.08
N ILE A 20 -13.68 14.10 -7.10
CA ILE A 20 -14.76 14.96 -7.62
C ILE A 20 -15.82 14.10 -8.32
N SER A 21 -15.42 13.17 -9.20
CA SER A 21 -16.37 12.32 -9.91
C SER A 21 -17.17 11.42 -8.96
N LEU A 22 -16.54 10.87 -7.92
CA LEU A 22 -17.23 10.04 -6.94
C LEU A 22 -18.32 10.83 -6.18
N GLY A 23 -18.03 12.08 -5.82
CA GLY A 23 -19.01 12.96 -5.17
C GLY A 23 -20.19 13.29 -6.09
N GLN A 24 -19.91 13.57 -7.36
CA GLN A 24 -20.94 13.82 -8.39
C GLN A 24 -21.76 12.56 -8.71
N PHE A 25 -21.11 11.40 -8.75
CA PHE A 25 -21.76 10.10 -8.90
C PHE A 25 -22.75 9.86 -7.76
N ALA A 26 -22.34 10.07 -6.51
CA ALA A 26 -23.23 9.96 -5.36
C ALA A 26 -24.40 10.95 -5.44
N ALA A 27 -24.15 12.19 -5.89
CA ALA A 27 -25.20 13.19 -6.07
C ALA A 27 -26.22 12.79 -7.15
N SER A 28 -25.77 12.19 -8.27
CA SER A 28 -26.64 11.79 -9.39
C SER A 28 -27.69 10.75 -9.02
N TRP A 29 -27.46 9.95 -7.97
CA TRP A 29 -28.40 8.93 -7.50
C TRP A 29 -29.38 9.45 -6.44
N THR A 30 -29.16 10.67 -5.95
CA THR A 30 -29.90 11.20 -4.80
C THR A 30 -30.86 12.31 -5.22
N PRO A 31 -32.03 12.41 -4.55
CA PRO A 31 -33.02 13.42 -4.89
C PRO A 31 -32.67 14.83 -4.39
N ASN A 32 -31.71 14.96 -3.46
CA ASN A 32 -31.32 16.23 -2.85
C ASN A 32 -29.91 16.17 -2.27
N ASP A 33 -29.24 17.32 -2.23
CA ASP A 33 -27.81 17.44 -1.88
C ASP A 33 -27.49 16.99 -0.45
N ILE A 34 -28.47 17.14 0.47
CA ILE A 34 -28.32 16.68 1.86
C ILE A 34 -28.12 15.17 1.90
N VAL A 35 -28.91 14.41 1.12
CA VAL A 35 -28.81 12.95 1.09
C VAL A 35 -27.51 12.51 0.42
N ALA A 36 -27.10 13.20 -0.65
CA ALA A 36 -25.80 13.00 -1.30
C ALA A 36 -24.64 13.12 -0.29
N SER A 37 -24.67 14.15 0.54
CA SER A 37 -23.63 14.42 1.53
C SER A 37 -23.53 13.35 2.62
N MET A 38 -24.63 12.67 2.94
CA MET A 38 -24.67 11.58 3.92
C MET A 38 -24.20 10.24 3.33
N ILE A 39 -24.49 9.99 2.05
CA ILE A 39 -24.16 8.73 1.39
C ILE A 39 -22.71 8.70 0.89
N ASN A 40 -22.19 9.83 0.40
CA ASN A 40 -20.81 9.94 -0.09
C ASN A 40 -19.72 9.40 0.88
N PRO A 41 -19.74 9.72 2.20
CA PRO A 41 -18.76 9.17 3.12
C PRO A 41 -18.87 7.64 3.27
N ILE A 42 -20.05 7.04 3.06
CA ILE A 42 -20.21 5.58 3.09
C ILE A 42 -19.44 4.94 1.94
N PHE A 43 -19.62 5.45 0.71
CA PHE A 43 -18.88 4.97 -0.47
C PHE A 43 -17.38 5.18 -0.31
N THR A 44 -16.96 6.37 0.12
CA THR A 44 -15.54 6.72 0.29
C THR A 44 -14.88 5.85 1.37
N THR A 45 -15.57 5.63 2.49
CA THR A 45 -15.07 4.78 3.59
C THR A 45 -14.96 3.33 3.16
N MET A 46 -15.98 2.79 2.49
CA MET A 46 -15.97 1.41 1.99
C MET A 46 -14.82 1.19 1.01
N ALA A 47 -14.64 2.13 0.08
CA ALA A 47 -13.56 2.07 -0.89
C ALA A 47 -12.18 2.17 -0.20
N THR A 48 -12.03 2.99 0.84
CA THR A 48 -10.75 3.15 1.56
C THR A 48 -10.41 1.95 2.44
N LEU A 49 -11.38 1.35 3.13
CA LEU A 49 -11.17 0.19 4.01
C LEU A 49 -10.58 -1.01 3.26
N PHE A 50 -11.06 -1.26 2.05
CA PHE A 50 -10.61 -2.38 1.22
C PHE A 50 -9.42 -2.05 0.31
N ALA A 51 -8.80 -0.87 0.46
CA ALA A 51 -7.64 -0.48 -0.35
C ALA A 51 -6.36 -1.28 -0.05
N GLY A 52 -6.33 -2.04 1.06
CA GLY A 52 -5.19 -2.89 1.43
C GLY A 52 -4.15 -2.23 2.35
N ALA A 53 -4.23 -0.92 2.58
CA ALA A 53 -3.28 -0.21 3.47
C ALA A 53 -3.58 -0.40 4.96
N PHE A 54 -4.86 -0.39 5.35
CA PHE A 54 -5.27 -0.58 6.75
C PHE A 54 -5.36 -2.05 7.15
N ILE A 55 -5.88 -2.87 6.22
CA ILE A 55 -6.06 -4.30 6.41
C ILE A 55 -5.35 -5.00 5.24
N PRO A 56 -4.22 -5.68 5.48
CA PRO A 56 -3.49 -6.40 4.46
C PRO A 56 -4.37 -7.40 3.71
N TYR A 57 -4.06 -7.66 2.44
CA TYR A 57 -4.80 -8.63 1.62
C TYR A 57 -4.94 -10.00 2.29
N ALA A 58 -3.88 -10.47 2.97
CA ALA A 58 -3.84 -11.77 3.62
C ALA A 58 -4.81 -11.90 4.82
N SER A 59 -5.11 -10.81 5.52
CA SER A 59 -5.98 -10.82 6.71
C SER A 59 -7.47 -10.60 6.41
N LEU A 60 -7.82 -10.31 5.15
CA LEU A 60 -9.21 -10.19 4.71
C LEU A 60 -9.90 -11.56 4.65
N PRO A 61 -11.17 -11.67 5.11
CA PRO A 61 -11.96 -12.88 4.93
C PRO A 61 -12.12 -13.24 3.44
N LEU A 62 -12.22 -14.54 3.14
CA LEU A 62 -12.21 -15.09 1.77
C LEU A 62 -13.11 -14.36 0.77
N TRP A 63 -14.33 -14.01 1.16
CA TRP A 63 -15.28 -13.32 0.29
C TRP A 63 -14.82 -11.89 -0.06
N TRP A 64 -14.52 -11.08 0.95
CA TRP A 64 -14.06 -9.70 0.78
C TRP A 64 -12.74 -9.63 0.01
N ARG A 65 -11.85 -10.58 0.29
CA ARG A 65 -10.56 -10.72 -0.38
C ARG A 65 -10.70 -10.96 -1.89
N ARG A 66 -11.66 -11.78 -2.32
CA ARG A 66 -11.81 -12.17 -3.73
C ARG A 66 -12.54 -11.13 -4.58
N TRP A 67 -13.39 -10.31 -3.98
CA TRP A 67 -14.24 -9.36 -4.71
C TRP A 67 -13.94 -7.92 -4.34
N MET A 68 -14.17 -7.56 -3.09
CA MET A 68 -14.18 -6.17 -2.64
C MET A 68 -12.78 -5.53 -2.64
N TYR A 69 -11.73 -6.33 -2.43
CA TYR A 69 -10.36 -5.88 -2.58
C TYR A 69 -10.05 -5.43 -4.03
N HIS A 70 -10.54 -6.15 -5.04
CA HIS A 70 -10.31 -5.81 -6.45
C HIS A 70 -11.28 -4.75 -6.97
N ILE A 71 -12.46 -4.63 -6.39
CA ILE A 71 -13.44 -3.59 -6.75
C ILE A 71 -13.11 -2.25 -6.08
N SER A 72 -12.31 -2.23 -5.00
CA SER A 72 -11.90 -1.00 -4.35
C SER A 72 -11.04 -0.12 -5.27
N PRO A 73 -11.52 1.07 -5.66
CA PRO A 73 -10.78 1.97 -6.54
C PRO A 73 -9.54 2.56 -5.87
N PHE A 74 -9.55 2.75 -4.54
CA PHE A 74 -8.40 3.30 -3.80
C PHE A 74 -7.23 2.33 -3.67
N ARG A 75 -7.42 1.03 -3.88
CA ARG A 75 -6.33 0.04 -3.89
C ARG A 75 -5.25 0.41 -4.90
N TYR A 76 -5.66 0.72 -6.12
CA TYR A 76 -4.77 0.94 -7.27
C TYR A 76 -3.84 2.15 -7.10
N PRO A 77 -4.31 3.35 -6.73
CA PRO A 77 -3.42 4.48 -6.46
C PRO A 77 -2.55 4.24 -5.23
N MET A 78 -3.03 3.54 -4.18
CA MET A 78 -2.22 3.22 -3.01
C MET A 78 -1.05 2.29 -3.34
N GLU A 79 -1.32 1.12 -3.95
CA GLU A 79 -0.26 0.20 -4.40
C GLU A 79 0.70 0.93 -5.34
N GLY A 80 0.17 1.71 -6.29
CA GLY A 80 0.96 2.44 -7.26
C GLY A 80 1.92 3.47 -6.64
N ILE A 81 1.43 4.32 -5.73
CA ILE A 81 2.25 5.34 -5.06
C ILE A 81 3.28 4.69 -4.15
N ILE A 82 2.84 3.79 -3.27
CA ILE A 82 3.70 3.20 -2.23
C ILE A 82 4.78 2.34 -2.87
N ALA A 83 4.43 1.49 -3.84
CA ALA A 83 5.43 0.71 -4.57
C ALA A 83 6.38 1.59 -5.39
N ASN A 84 5.91 2.70 -5.98
CA ASN A 84 6.78 3.61 -6.73
C ASN A 84 7.81 4.34 -5.85
N ASP A 85 7.40 4.75 -4.66
CA ASP A 85 8.23 5.57 -3.77
C ASP A 85 9.23 4.72 -2.98
N LEU A 86 8.82 3.54 -2.52
CA LEU A 86 9.68 2.62 -1.78
C LEU A 86 10.59 1.74 -2.65
N HIS A 87 10.38 1.72 -3.97
CA HIS A 87 11.21 0.89 -4.86
C HIS A 87 12.70 1.23 -4.74
N ASP A 88 13.56 0.23 -4.54
CA ASP A 88 15.01 0.41 -4.29
C ASP A 88 15.35 1.42 -3.18
N PHE A 89 14.42 1.75 -2.29
CA PHE A 89 14.68 2.71 -1.22
C PHE A 89 15.39 2.01 -0.06
N PRO A 90 16.64 2.38 0.29
CA PRO A 90 17.35 1.73 1.38
C PRO A 90 16.75 2.16 2.72
N ILE A 91 16.27 1.18 3.50
CA ILE A 91 15.70 1.44 4.82
C ILE A 91 16.82 1.40 5.86
N ARG A 92 16.87 2.42 6.73
CA ARG A 92 17.77 2.47 7.89
C ARG A 92 16.97 2.60 9.16
N CYS A 93 17.21 1.69 10.08
CA CYS A 93 16.49 1.65 11.35
C CYS A 93 16.99 2.72 12.30
N ARG A 94 16.09 3.19 13.15
CA ARG A 94 16.43 3.92 14.37
C ARG A 94 16.74 2.92 15.48
N PRO A 95 17.52 3.31 16.50
CA PRO A 95 17.91 2.41 17.59
C PRO A 95 16.75 1.72 18.33
N LYS A 96 15.54 2.33 18.34
CA LYS A 96 14.33 1.79 18.98
C LYS A 96 13.54 0.81 18.11
N GLU A 97 13.84 0.72 16.82
CA GLU A 97 13.12 -0.10 15.85
C GLU A 97 13.75 -1.48 15.68
N PHE A 98 14.94 -1.69 16.23
CA PHE A 98 15.57 -3.00 16.24
C PHE A 98 14.84 -3.96 17.16
N TYR A 99 14.62 -5.16 16.66
CA TYR A 99 14.30 -6.30 17.49
C TYR A 99 15.60 -6.78 18.15
N ILE A 100 15.60 -6.83 19.48
CA ILE A 100 16.77 -7.24 20.27
C ILE A 100 16.55 -8.66 20.76
N PHE A 101 17.49 -9.55 20.44
CA PHE A 101 17.52 -10.92 20.95
C PHE A 101 18.92 -11.30 21.41
N GLU A 102 19.02 -12.36 22.22
CA GLU A 102 20.30 -12.86 22.73
C GLU A 102 20.72 -14.13 21.98
N PRO A 103 21.97 -14.23 21.52
CA PRO A 103 22.49 -15.46 20.92
C PRO A 103 22.85 -16.48 22.03
N PRO A 104 22.89 -17.78 21.71
CA PRO A 104 23.38 -18.80 22.64
C PRO A 104 24.81 -18.52 23.13
N ALA A 105 25.10 -18.95 24.37
CA ALA A 105 26.42 -18.73 25.00
C ALA A 105 27.57 -19.26 24.12
N GLY A 106 28.55 -18.39 23.85
CA GLY A 106 29.72 -18.72 23.05
C GLY A 106 29.56 -18.52 21.53
N SER A 107 28.41 -18.03 21.06
CA SER A 107 28.19 -17.67 19.65
C SER A 107 28.01 -16.17 19.45
N THR A 108 28.41 -15.66 18.28
CA THR A 108 28.12 -14.28 17.86
C THR A 108 26.76 -14.19 17.17
N CYS A 109 26.18 -12.99 17.11
CA CYS A 109 24.94 -12.72 16.39
C CYS A 109 24.99 -13.22 14.93
N GLY A 110 26.12 -13.01 14.24
CA GLY A 110 26.34 -13.49 12.88
C GLY A 110 26.45 -15.01 12.78
N GLN A 111 27.09 -15.67 13.75
CA GLN A 111 27.19 -17.14 13.76
C GLN A 111 25.84 -17.82 14.01
N TYR A 112 25.03 -17.26 14.92
CA TYR A 112 23.73 -17.83 15.25
C TYR A 112 22.66 -17.53 14.21
N ALA A 113 22.55 -16.27 13.76
CA ALA A 113 21.45 -15.82 12.91
C ALA A 113 21.86 -15.54 11.46
N GLY A 114 23.14 -15.62 11.10
CA GLY A 114 23.62 -15.30 9.75
C GLY A 114 23.09 -16.25 8.67
N SER A 115 22.99 -17.55 8.96
CA SER A 115 22.38 -18.53 8.04
C SER A 115 20.88 -18.27 7.85
N TRP A 116 20.18 -17.90 8.92
CA TRP A 116 18.76 -17.55 8.86
C TRP A 116 18.52 -16.30 8.00
N ILE A 117 19.34 -15.25 8.17
CA ILE A 117 19.21 -14.00 7.40
C ILE A 117 19.51 -14.20 5.91
N SER A 118 20.31 -15.20 5.54
CA SER A 118 20.54 -15.49 4.12
C SER A 118 19.27 -15.94 3.37
N GLY A 119 18.27 -16.47 4.10
CA GLY A 119 16.97 -16.88 3.55
C GLY A 119 15.79 -15.99 3.98
N ALA A 120 16.03 -14.97 4.82
CA ALA A 120 15.03 -14.05 5.32
C ALA A 120 15.30 -12.62 4.83
N SER A 121 14.30 -11.74 4.86
CA SER A 121 14.48 -10.33 4.57
C SER A 121 15.17 -9.61 5.73
N GLY A 122 15.80 -8.47 5.45
CA GLY A 122 16.39 -7.62 6.49
C GLY A 122 17.88 -7.83 6.76
N TYR A 123 18.33 -7.37 7.93
CA TYR A 123 19.75 -7.38 8.30
C TYR A 123 19.98 -7.31 9.82
N ILE A 124 21.17 -7.76 10.27
CA ILE A 124 21.68 -7.52 11.62
C ILE A 124 22.73 -6.42 11.58
N GLU A 125 22.60 -5.43 12.46
CA GLU A 125 23.56 -4.32 12.55
C GLU A 125 24.89 -4.74 13.20
N ASN A 126 24.84 -5.58 14.24
CA ASN A 126 25.98 -5.96 15.08
C ASN A 126 26.32 -7.46 14.99
N MET A 127 26.83 -7.91 13.84
CA MET A 127 27.16 -9.33 13.61
C MET A 127 28.20 -9.90 14.58
N ASP A 128 29.15 -9.08 15.03
CA ASP A 128 30.26 -9.52 15.88
C ASP A 128 29.93 -9.54 17.39
N ALA A 129 28.76 -9.02 17.78
CA ALA A 129 28.38 -8.97 19.19
C ALA A 129 27.98 -10.36 19.71
N SER A 130 28.32 -10.65 20.96
CA SER A 130 27.92 -11.86 21.69
C SER A 130 26.71 -11.63 22.61
N SER A 131 26.12 -10.43 22.59
CA SER A 131 24.94 -10.04 23.36
C SER A 131 24.16 -8.95 22.62
N SER A 132 22.85 -8.87 22.87
CA SER A 132 21.96 -7.83 22.32
C SER A 132 22.03 -7.69 20.80
N CYS A 133 21.76 -8.78 20.06
CA CYS A 133 21.70 -8.77 18.61
C CYS A 133 20.57 -7.88 18.11
N ARG A 134 20.88 -6.91 17.26
CA ARG A 134 19.96 -5.93 16.70
C ARG A 134 19.58 -6.35 15.30
N TYR A 135 18.39 -6.92 15.18
CA TYR A 135 17.82 -7.33 13.91
C TYR A 135 16.75 -6.34 13.44
N PHE A 136 16.71 -6.13 12.13
CA PHE A 136 15.61 -5.44 11.50
C PHE A 136 15.18 -6.15 10.23
N GLN A 137 13.86 -6.15 10.02
CA GLN A 137 13.19 -7.02 9.07
C GLN A 137 13.21 -6.56 7.61
N TYR A 138 13.60 -5.31 7.32
CA TYR A 138 13.62 -4.76 5.96
C TYR A 138 14.95 -4.06 5.63
N LYS A 139 15.60 -4.46 4.56
CA LYS A 139 16.80 -3.80 4.03
C LYS A 139 16.46 -2.75 2.98
N VAL A 140 15.46 -3.06 2.14
CA VAL A 140 15.01 -2.23 1.03
C VAL A 140 13.48 -2.14 1.08
N GLY A 141 12.91 -1.02 0.63
CA GLY A 141 11.47 -0.79 0.62
C GLY A 141 10.64 -1.83 -0.14
N ASP A 142 11.21 -2.47 -1.16
CA ASP A 142 10.55 -3.55 -1.88
C ASP A 142 10.25 -4.77 -0.98
N GLU A 143 11.12 -5.07 0.00
CA GLU A 143 10.87 -6.15 0.96
C GLU A 143 9.64 -5.87 1.83
N TYR A 144 9.39 -4.58 2.13
CA TYR A 144 8.18 -4.16 2.83
C TYR A 144 6.94 -4.27 1.93
N THR A 145 6.99 -3.77 0.69
CA THR A 145 5.82 -3.80 -0.20
C THR A 145 5.42 -5.20 -0.62
N GLN A 146 6.38 -6.13 -0.71
CA GLN A 146 6.10 -7.55 -0.96
C GLN A 146 5.28 -8.21 0.15
N THR A 147 5.39 -7.75 1.42
CA THR A 147 4.51 -8.24 2.49
C THR A 147 3.03 -7.90 2.27
N LEU A 148 2.76 -6.89 1.44
CA LEU A 148 1.42 -6.43 1.07
C LEU A 148 0.96 -6.97 -0.30
N ASP A 149 1.74 -7.83 -0.95
CA ASP A 149 1.51 -8.30 -2.33
C ASP A 149 1.52 -7.15 -3.35
N TRP A 150 2.40 -6.16 -3.14
CA TRP A 150 2.52 -4.95 -3.96
C TRP A 150 3.86 -4.89 -4.68
N ASP A 151 3.79 -4.74 -6.02
CA ASP A 151 4.96 -4.72 -6.89
C ASP A 151 5.06 -3.43 -7.70
N PHE A 152 6.29 -2.94 -7.85
CA PHE A 152 6.61 -1.78 -8.67
C PHE A 152 6.20 -1.94 -10.15
N VAL A 153 6.22 -3.17 -10.67
CA VAL A 153 5.86 -3.49 -12.06
C VAL A 153 4.38 -3.16 -12.35
N HIS A 154 3.52 -3.25 -11.33
CA HIS A 154 2.08 -3.07 -11.48
C HIS A 154 1.63 -1.61 -11.61
N ARG A 155 2.50 -0.64 -11.34
CA ARG A 155 2.13 0.79 -11.27
C ARG A 155 1.35 1.30 -12.49
N TRP A 156 1.76 0.95 -13.72
CA TRP A 156 1.08 1.41 -14.93
C TRP A 156 -0.23 0.67 -15.19
N ARG A 157 -0.31 -0.62 -14.84
CA ARG A 157 -1.57 -1.37 -14.83
C ARG A 157 -2.56 -0.70 -13.87
N ASN A 158 -2.11 -0.38 -12.67
CA ASN A 158 -2.92 0.22 -11.63
C ASN A 158 -3.39 1.63 -12.01
N PHE A 159 -2.53 2.43 -12.63
CA PHE A 159 -2.90 3.71 -13.23
C PHE A 159 -4.07 3.56 -14.22
N LEU A 160 -3.97 2.63 -15.17
CA LEU A 160 -5.01 2.42 -16.19
C LEU A 160 -6.32 1.91 -15.59
N ILE A 161 -6.26 1.01 -14.60
CA ILE A 161 -7.46 0.53 -13.92
C ILE A 161 -8.14 1.67 -13.16
N PHE A 162 -7.37 2.47 -12.42
CA PHE A 162 -7.90 3.61 -11.70
C PHE A 162 -8.51 4.67 -12.62
N LEU A 163 -7.86 4.93 -13.76
CA LEU A 163 -8.40 5.79 -14.81
C LEU A 163 -9.73 5.25 -15.36
N GLY A 164 -9.85 3.93 -15.51
CA GLY A 164 -11.09 3.26 -15.87
C GLY A 164 -12.23 3.51 -14.87
N PHE A 165 -11.94 3.46 -13.57
CA PHE A 165 -12.93 3.82 -12.53
C PHE A 165 -13.37 5.27 -12.64
N THR A 166 -12.45 6.22 -12.87
CA THR A 166 -12.81 7.63 -13.07
C THR A 166 -13.73 7.83 -14.29
N PHE A 167 -13.44 7.18 -15.41
CA PHE A 167 -14.31 7.25 -16.59
C PHE A 167 -15.66 6.56 -16.37
N PHE A 168 -15.70 5.48 -15.59
CA PHE A 168 -16.94 4.81 -15.23
C PHE A 168 -17.86 5.73 -14.42
N ASP A 169 -17.33 6.44 -13.41
CA ASP A 169 -18.10 7.42 -12.64
C ASP A 169 -18.65 8.52 -13.54
N ILE A 170 -17.79 9.11 -14.40
CA ILE A 170 -18.19 10.14 -15.36
C ILE A 170 -19.27 9.62 -16.31
N GLY A 171 -19.14 8.38 -16.80
CA GLY A 171 -20.12 7.76 -17.68
C GLY A 171 -21.49 7.62 -17.01
N ILE A 172 -21.53 7.26 -15.72
CA ILE A 172 -22.81 7.19 -14.98
C ILE A 172 -23.39 8.57 -14.75
N ILE A 173 -22.56 9.56 -14.38
CA ILE A 173 -23.01 10.94 -14.22
C ILE A 173 -23.69 11.45 -15.49
N ILE A 174 -23.08 11.22 -16.66
CA ILE A 174 -23.64 11.64 -17.96
C ILE A 174 -24.93 10.87 -18.29
N LEU A 175 -25.04 9.60 -17.92
CA LEU A 175 -26.21 8.78 -18.20
C LEU A 175 -27.43 9.17 -17.34
N MET A 176 -27.19 9.68 -16.13
CA MET A 176 -28.25 9.99 -15.15
C MET A 176 -28.64 11.46 -15.12
N ASN A 177 -27.93 12.31 -15.86
CA ASN A 177 -28.18 13.74 -15.99
C ASN A 177 -28.76 14.08 -17.36
#